data_AF-A0A8C6VIW9-F1
#
_entry.id   AF-A0A8C6VIW9-F1
#
_cell.length_a   1.000
_cell.length_b   1.000
_cell.length_c   1.000
_cell.angle_alpha   90.00
_cell.angle_beta   90.00
_cell.angle_gamma   90.00
#
_symmetry.space_group_name_H-M   'P 1'
#
loop_
_entity.id
_entity.type
_entity.pdbx_description
1 polymer ?
#
loop_
_entity_poly.entity_id
_entity_poly.type
_entity_poly.pdbx_seq_one_letter_code
_entity_poly.pdbx_strand_id
1 'polypeptide(L)'
;MSSFVFLSFDLLLLPAVSSQKSFLILMVLSVLHTDFHVYYMFILSSVCQGTSNKLTQLASVDDHYNNLKRMYENCEVVLGNLEITYVDYNYNLTFLKTIQEVAGYVVIAMNAVKTIPLENLQIIRGNTLYENAALAILLNHNGTKGLKELPLRRLAEILNGGVKLRSNPYLCNMENVLWDDIFDKNNIRSFLHIFSFIDNSSPCHPNCTRGHCWGAGEENCQILTKIDCAAQCSGRCKGRLPSDCCHTQCAAGCTGPKESDCLACRKFWDDATCKESCPPLQIYNPYTYQLEDNPEGKYSFGATCVKNCPHNYVVTDHGSCVRSCNADSTEVEQNGIRKCKKCDGPCSKVCSGIGIGELKGVLAVNESNIDYFKNCTTINGDLTFLHASFFGDEYTKTPPLGIRKLDIFKTVKEITGFLLIQVWPENVTDLSSFENLEVIRGRTRQLGQYALTVINLNIKSLGLRSLKEISDGDVAILKNSHLCYGNTLDWKKLFVTPKQKIKISKNGNESECGKCMWFM
;
A
#
# COMPACT_ATOMS: atom_id res chain seq x y z
N MET A 1 55.16 -17.31 -7.84
CA MET A 1 56.03 -16.10 -7.78
C MET A 1 55.23 -14.99 -8.44
N SER A 2 54.75 -13.92 -7.79
CA SER A 2 55.03 -13.34 -6.49
C SER A 2 53.91 -12.35 -6.12
N SER A 3 53.42 -12.46 -4.89
CA SER A 3 53.21 -11.35 -3.94
C SER A 3 52.18 -10.25 -4.22
N PHE A 4 51.04 -10.33 -3.50
CA PHE A 4 50.17 -9.20 -3.17
C PHE A 4 50.69 -8.50 -1.89
N VAL A 5 50.84 -7.17 -1.94
CA VAL A 5 51.13 -6.33 -0.77
C VAL A 5 49.88 -5.50 -0.47
N PHE A 6 49.36 -5.66 0.75
CA PHE A 6 48.36 -4.79 1.37
C PHE A 6 48.99 -3.46 1.78
N LEU A 7 48.30 -2.34 1.55
CA LEU A 7 48.58 -1.08 2.22
C LEU A 7 47.27 -0.41 2.65
N SER A 8 47.04 -0.43 3.96
CA SER A 8 46.09 0.40 4.71
C SER A 8 46.46 1.87 4.59
N PHE A 9 45.47 2.76 4.56
CA PHE A 9 45.67 4.18 4.86
C PHE A 9 44.62 4.67 5.84
N ASP A 10 45.09 4.97 7.05
CA ASP A 10 44.40 5.72 8.10
C ASP A 10 44.24 7.20 7.68
N LEU A 11 43.04 7.75 7.93
CA LEU A 11 42.69 9.15 7.70
C LEU A 11 43.15 10.00 8.89
N LEU A 12 44.08 10.93 8.68
CA LEU A 12 44.40 12.01 9.61
C LEU A 12 43.95 13.38 9.06
N LEU A 13 43.51 14.22 10.00
CA LEU A 13 42.76 15.46 9.86
C LEU A 13 43.61 16.70 9.51
N LEU A 14 43.03 17.56 8.63
CA LEU A 14 43.11 19.04 8.52
C LEU A 14 44.38 19.70 7.91
N PRO A 15 44.36 20.98 7.42
CA PRO A 15 43.27 21.94 7.16
C PRO A 15 43.27 22.59 5.74
N ALA A 16 42.29 23.46 5.49
CA ALA A 16 42.07 24.24 4.26
C ALA A 16 43.21 25.20 3.87
N VAL A 17 43.42 25.43 2.56
CA VAL A 17 43.55 26.76 1.88
C VAL A 17 43.92 26.62 0.38
N SER A 18 43.24 27.44 -0.45
CA SER A 18 43.62 28.02 -1.75
C SER A 18 43.60 27.20 -3.06
N SER A 19 42.49 27.38 -3.79
CA SER A 19 42.33 27.76 -5.21
C SER A 19 43.57 27.69 -6.13
N GLN A 20 43.47 26.77 -7.11
CA GLN A 20 44.03 26.74 -8.48
C GLN A 20 44.63 25.39 -8.93
N LYS A 21 44.63 24.36 -8.08
CA LYS A 21 44.90 22.97 -8.50
C LYS A 21 43.66 22.06 -8.58
N SER A 22 42.46 22.62 -8.39
CA SER A 22 41.20 21.86 -8.44
C SER A 22 40.68 21.56 -9.85
N PHE A 23 41.20 22.23 -10.90
CA PHE A 23 40.66 22.06 -12.25
C PHE A 23 41.14 20.78 -12.97
N LEU A 24 42.31 20.25 -12.62
CA LEU A 24 42.84 19.04 -13.28
C LEU A 24 42.35 17.73 -12.63
N ILE A 25 41.94 17.77 -11.36
CA ILE A 25 41.36 16.62 -10.65
C ILE A 25 39.86 16.46 -10.99
N LEU A 26 39.17 17.57 -11.32
CA LEU A 26 37.77 17.54 -11.74
C LEU A 26 37.55 16.96 -13.16
N MET A 27 38.51 17.09 -14.08
CA MET A 27 38.39 16.46 -15.41
C MET A 27 38.69 14.95 -15.41
N VAL A 28 39.53 14.46 -14.51
CA VAL A 28 39.81 13.01 -14.42
C VAL A 28 38.68 12.28 -13.67
N LEU A 29 37.98 12.96 -12.75
CA LEU A 29 36.78 12.41 -12.09
C LEU A 29 35.52 12.45 -12.98
N SER A 30 35.44 13.32 -14.00
CA SER A 30 34.28 13.34 -14.91
C SER A 30 34.26 12.22 -15.95
N VAL A 31 35.37 11.47 -16.11
CA VAL A 31 35.45 10.32 -17.03
C VAL A 31 35.18 8.98 -16.32
N LEU A 32 35.12 8.98 -14.98
CA LEU A 32 34.84 7.79 -14.15
C LEU A 32 33.51 7.87 -13.37
N HIS A 33 32.59 8.77 -13.75
CA HIS A 33 31.31 8.99 -13.06
C HIS A 33 30.08 8.98 -13.98
N THR A 34 30.14 8.28 -15.11
CA THR A 34 28.94 7.95 -15.90
C THR A 34 28.30 6.63 -15.49
N ASP A 35 28.98 5.78 -14.72
CA ASP A 35 28.43 4.48 -14.29
C ASP A 35 27.78 4.51 -12.89
N PHE A 36 28.13 5.46 -12.02
CA PHE A 36 27.61 5.47 -10.63
C PHE A 36 26.18 6.04 -10.52
N HIS A 37 25.80 6.98 -11.39
CA HIS A 37 24.44 7.54 -11.43
C HIS A 37 23.45 6.68 -12.22
N VAL A 38 23.95 5.82 -13.11
CA VAL A 38 23.13 4.89 -13.91
C VAL A 38 22.87 3.59 -13.14
N TYR A 39 23.77 3.17 -12.25
CA TYR A 39 23.55 2.00 -11.40
C TYR A 39 22.55 2.23 -10.25
N TYR A 40 22.40 3.47 -9.77
CA TYR A 40 21.40 3.83 -8.76
C TYR A 40 20.01 4.15 -9.36
N MET A 41 19.89 4.14 -10.69
CA MET A 41 18.68 4.40 -11.47
C MET A 41 18.04 3.11 -12.03
N PHE A 42 18.35 1.95 -11.45
CA PHE A 42 17.56 0.72 -11.62
C PHE A 42 16.56 0.59 -10.46
N ILE A 43 15.50 1.39 -10.60
CA ILE A 43 14.11 1.25 -10.15
C ILE A 43 13.89 0.31 -8.94
N LEU A 44 13.95 0.87 -7.73
CA LEU A 44 12.96 0.52 -6.72
C LEU A 44 11.62 0.96 -7.30
N SER A 45 10.79 0.02 -7.73
CA SER A 45 9.45 0.36 -8.21
C SER A 45 8.75 1.24 -7.19
N SER A 46 8.10 2.31 -7.66
CA SER A 46 7.41 3.20 -6.75
C SER A 46 6.16 2.50 -6.22
N VAL A 47 6.11 2.33 -4.90
CA VAL A 47 5.06 1.57 -4.22
C VAL A 47 4.08 2.51 -3.55
N CYS A 48 2.78 2.22 -3.67
CA CYS A 48 1.72 2.89 -2.92
C CYS A 48 0.82 1.89 -2.17
N GLN A 49 0.17 2.34 -1.10
CA GLN A 49 -0.64 1.46 -0.24
C GLN A 49 -1.97 1.05 -0.90
N GLY A 50 -2.55 1.89 -1.76
CA GLY A 50 -3.92 1.71 -2.23
C GLY A 50 -4.97 2.05 -1.17
N THR A 51 -6.22 1.71 -1.45
CA THR A 51 -7.37 2.07 -0.61
C THR A 51 -8.28 0.88 -0.31
N SER A 52 -9.24 1.05 0.61
CA SER A 52 -10.29 0.07 0.94
C SER A 52 -11.61 0.77 1.25
N ASN A 53 -11.87 1.89 0.57
CA ASN A 53 -13.07 2.71 0.70
C ASN A 53 -14.26 2.12 -0.06
N LYS A 54 -14.05 1.10 -0.90
CA LYS A 54 -15.07 0.47 -1.74
C LYS A 54 -15.77 1.52 -2.60
N LEU A 55 -17.07 1.75 -2.35
CA LEU A 55 -17.91 2.70 -3.05
C LEU A 55 -18.19 3.95 -2.20
N THR A 56 -17.39 4.24 -1.18
CA THR A 56 -17.58 5.44 -0.36
C THR A 56 -16.92 6.65 -1.01
N GLN A 57 -17.70 7.69 -1.32
CA GLN A 57 -17.17 8.99 -1.71
C GLN A 57 -16.56 9.71 -0.49
N LEU A 58 -15.38 10.29 -0.68
CA LEU A 58 -14.65 10.97 0.40
C LEU A 58 -14.88 12.48 0.29
N ALA A 59 -15.75 13.03 1.14
CA ALA A 59 -16.11 14.44 1.15
C ALA A 59 -16.64 14.93 -0.22
N SER A 60 -16.15 16.06 -0.72
CA SER A 60 -16.53 16.57 -2.04
C SER A 60 -15.91 15.75 -3.18
N VAL A 61 -16.44 15.87 -4.40
CA VAL A 61 -15.86 15.22 -5.60
C VAL A 61 -14.40 15.66 -5.81
N ASP A 62 -14.11 16.94 -5.58
CA ASP A 62 -12.78 17.51 -5.72
C ASP A 62 -11.81 16.96 -4.66
N ASP A 63 -12.25 16.86 -3.41
CA ASP A 63 -11.46 16.25 -2.34
C ASP A 63 -11.20 14.77 -2.63
N HIS A 64 -12.20 14.04 -3.10
CA HIS A 64 -12.07 12.63 -3.47
C HIS A 64 -11.04 12.45 -4.59
N TYR A 65 -11.12 13.23 -5.67
CA TYR A 65 -10.13 13.20 -6.75
C TYR A 65 -8.72 13.56 -6.27
N ASN A 66 -8.58 14.60 -5.44
CA ASN A 66 -7.27 14.99 -4.92
C ASN A 66 -6.65 13.90 -4.03
N ASN A 67 -7.47 13.18 -3.26
CA ASN A 67 -7.03 12.02 -2.49
C ASN A 67 -6.62 10.85 -3.39
N LEU A 68 -7.41 10.55 -4.44
CA LEU A 68 -7.09 9.55 -5.46
C LEU A 68 -5.74 9.85 -6.11
N LYS A 69 -5.56 11.09 -6.60
CA LYS A 69 -4.33 11.54 -7.23
C LYS A 69 -3.14 11.41 -6.27
N ARG A 70 -3.25 11.93 -5.05
CA ARG A 70 -2.17 11.85 -4.07
C ARG A 70 -1.78 10.40 -3.74
N MET A 71 -2.73 9.46 -3.74
CA MET A 71 -2.45 8.05 -3.45
C MET A 71 -1.68 7.36 -4.58
N TYR A 72 -2.04 7.63 -5.84
CA TYR A 72 -1.57 6.85 -6.99
C TYR A 72 -0.62 7.62 -7.91
N GLU A 73 -0.32 8.89 -7.64
CA GLU A 73 0.64 9.68 -8.42
C GLU A 73 2.05 9.10 -8.30
N ASN A 74 2.65 8.81 -9.45
CA ASN A 74 3.94 8.11 -9.58
C ASN A 74 3.96 6.76 -8.87
N CYS A 75 2.88 5.98 -8.90
CA CYS A 75 2.83 4.63 -8.33
C CYS A 75 2.88 3.56 -9.42
N GLU A 76 3.81 2.62 -9.31
CA GLU A 76 3.93 1.44 -10.18
C GLU A 76 3.28 0.19 -9.58
N VAL A 77 3.40 0.01 -8.26
CA VAL A 77 2.91 -1.17 -7.54
C VAL A 77 1.97 -0.77 -6.41
N VAL A 78 0.72 -1.23 -6.47
CA VAL A 78 -0.28 -1.01 -5.43
C VAL A 78 -0.30 -2.21 -4.47
N LEU A 79 0.10 -2.02 -3.20
CA LEU A 79 0.15 -3.08 -2.18
C LEU A 79 -1.23 -3.54 -1.69
N GLY A 80 -2.21 -2.65 -1.76
CA GLY A 80 -3.60 -2.90 -1.40
C GLY A 80 -4.48 -2.97 -2.65
N ASN A 81 -5.61 -2.28 -2.61
CA ASN A 81 -6.56 -2.25 -3.73
C ASN A 81 -6.44 -0.92 -4.50
N LEU A 82 -6.72 -0.98 -5.81
CA LEU A 82 -6.89 0.19 -6.66
C LEU A 82 -8.37 0.50 -6.79
N GLU A 83 -8.83 1.60 -6.21
CA GLU A 83 -10.23 2.03 -6.28
C GLU A 83 -10.31 3.38 -6.99
N ILE A 84 -10.92 3.40 -8.17
CA ILE A 84 -11.16 4.59 -8.97
C ILE A 84 -12.66 4.82 -8.98
N THR A 85 -13.12 5.76 -8.16
CA THR A 85 -14.55 6.04 -8.00
C THR A 85 -14.85 7.52 -8.07
N TYR A 86 -16.09 7.85 -8.43
CA TYR A 86 -16.63 9.23 -8.43
C TYR A 86 -15.81 10.26 -9.24
N VAL A 87 -15.05 9.83 -10.25
CA VAL A 87 -14.28 10.75 -11.09
C VAL A 87 -15.18 11.40 -12.12
N ASP A 88 -15.34 12.72 -12.03
CA ASP A 88 -16.14 13.52 -12.96
C ASP A 88 -15.45 13.71 -14.33
N TYR A 89 -16.21 14.16 -15.33
CA TYR A 89 -15.84 14.12 -16.75
C TYR A 89 -14.53 14.84 -17.11
N ASN A 90 -14.23 15.97 -16.45
CA ASN A 90 -13.12 16.85 -16.82
C ASN A 90 -11.80 16.52 -16.11
N TYR A 91 -11.78 15.51 -15.24
CA TYR A 91 -10.60 15.17 -14.46
C TYR A 91 -9.54 14.41 -15.26
N ASN A 92 -8.28 14.68 -14.95
CA ASN A 92 -7.14 14.08 -15.65
C ASN A 92 -6.60 12.86 -14.87
N LEU A 93 -6.72 11.68 -15.47
CA LEU A 93 -6.26 10.41 -14.87
C LEU A 93 -4.93 9.89 -15.43
N THR A 94 -4.15 10.72 -16.12
CA THR A 94 -2.87 10.30 -16.75
C THR A 94 -1.85 9.72 -15.75
N PHE A 95 -1.90 10.11 -14.48
CA PHE A 95 -1.03 9.56 -13.44
C PHE A 95 -1.22 8.05 -13.25
N LEU A 96 -2.38 7.50 -13.60
CA LEU A 96 -2.67 6.05 -13.53
C LEU A 96 -1.89 5.23 -14.56
N LYS A 97 -1.34 5.85 -15.62
CA LYS A 97 -0.53 5.15 -16.62
C LYS A 97 0.71 4.49 -16.03
N THR A 98 1.18 4.94 -14.88
CA THR A 98 2.38 4.39 -14.23
C THR A 98 2.13 3.05 -13.55
N ILE A 99 0.88 2.72 -13.22
CA ILE A 99 0.52 1.51 -12.49
C ILE A 99 0.72 0.28 -13.37
N GLN A 100 1.47 -0.69 -12.85
CA GLN A 100 1.81 -1.96 -13.50
C GLN A 100 1.26 -3.17 -12.75
N GLU A 101 1.14 -3.09 -11.43
CA GLU A 101 0.71 -4.21 -10.60
C GLU A 101 -0.24 -3.75 -9.49
N VAL A 102 -1.28 -4.56 -9.24
CA VAL A 102 -2.17 -4.40 -8.09
C VAL A 102 -2.23 -5.71 -7.31
N ALA A 103 -1.85 -5.67 -6.03
CA ALA A 103 -1.81 -6.85 -5.17
C ALA A 103 -3.21 -7.29 -4.70
N GLY A 104 -4.10 -6.34 -4.44
CA GLY A 104 -5.49 -6.58 -4.05
C GLY A 104 -6.43 -6.72 -5.24
N TYR A 105 -7.56 -6.04 -5.18
CA TYR A 105 -8.52 -5.91 -6.28
C TYR A 105 -8.44 -4.54 -6.97
N VAL A 106 -9.08 -4.44 -8.14
CA VAL A 106 -9.33 -3.20 -8.88
C VAL A 106 -10.83 -2.95 -8.94
N VAL A 107 -11.29 -1.80 -8.44
CA VAL A 107 -12.68 -1.33 -8.55
C VAL A 107 -12.70 -0.04 -9.34
N ILE A 108 -13.50 -0.02 -10.42
CA ILE A 108 -13.75 1.14 -11.25
C ILE A 108 -15.27 1.37 -11.22
N ALA A 109 -15.73 2.33 -10.42
CA ALA A 109 -17.16 2.49 -10.23
C ALA A 109 -17.65 3.94 -10.13
N MET A 110 -18.86 4.20 -10.64
CA MET A 110 -19.52 5.52 -10.51
C MET A 110 -18.72 6.68 -11.12
N ASN A 111 -17.93 6.41 -12.16
CA ASN A 111 -17.16 7.44 -12.85
C ASN A 111 -17.93 8.01 -14.05
N ALA A 112 -17.85 9.33 -14.25
CA ALA A 112 -18.38 10.01 -15.44
C ALA A 112 -17.29 10.30 -16.49
N VAL A 113 -16.00 10.14 -16.14
CA VAL A 113 -14.85 10.33 -17.03
C VAL A 113 -14.94 9.45 -18.28
N LYS A 114 -14.48 9.98 -19.42
CA LYS A 114 -14.51 9.26 -20.71
C LYS A 114 -13.52 8.09 -20.77
N THR A 115 -12.31 8.28 -20.25
CA THR A 115 -11.20 7.34 -20.40
C THR A 115 -10.46 7.16 -19.07
N ILE A 116 -10.19 5.91 -18.69
CA ILE A 116 -9.35 5.57 -17.53
C ILE A 116 -8.09 4.85 -18.04
N PRO A 117 -6.92 5.51 -18.10
CA PRO A 117 -5.76 5.03 -18.84
C PRO A 117 -4.88 4.08 -18.01
N LEU A 118 -5.38 2.90 -17.67
CA LEU A 118 -4.60 1.81 -17.04
C LEU A 118 -3.80 0.99 -18.07
N GLU A 119 -3.11 1.70 -18.95
CA GLU A 119 -2.45 1.15 -20.15
C GLU A 119 -1.30 0.20 -19.84
N ASN A 120 -0.69 0.33 -18.66
CA ASN A 120 0.46 -0.46 -18.25
C ASN A 120 0.16 -1.50 -17.17
N LEU A 121 -1.09 -1.61 -16.70
CA LEU A 121 -1.47 -2.61 -15.70
C LEU A 121 -1.31 -4.01 -16.30
N GLN A 122 -0.39 -4.81 -15.75
CA GLN A 122 -0.04 -6.14 -16.25
C GLN A 122 -0.73 -7.26 -15.49
N ILE A 123 -0.84 -7.10 -14.16
CA ILE A 123 -1.27 -8.16 -13.25
C ILE A 123 -2.14 -7.61 -12.12
N ILE A 124 -3.21 -8.36 -11.82
CA ILE A 124 -4.01 -8.21 -10.60
C ILE A 124 -3.88 -9.50 -9.79
N ARG A 125 -3.27 -9.42 -8.60
CA ARG A 125 -2.98 -10.63 -7.81
C ARG A 125 -4.22 -11.17 -7.08
N GLY A 126 -5.15 -10.31 -6.67
CA GLY A 126 -6.37 -10.75 -5.98
C GLY A 126 -6.13 -11.31 -4.58
N ASN A 127 -5.14 -10.79 -3.85
CA ASN A 127 -4.91 -11.14 -2.44
C ASN A 127 -6.11 -10.76 -1.56
N THR A 128 -6.82 -9.71 -1.97
CA THR A 128 -8.12 -9.27 -1.47
C THR A 128 -9.09 -9.15 -2.64
N LEU A 129 -10.37 -9.41 -2.41
CA LEU A 129 -11.39 -9.45 -3.46
C LEU A 129 -12.56 -8.52 -3.12
N TYR A 130 -13.10 -7.82 -4.13
CA TYR A 130 -14.34 -7.05 -4.03
C TYR A 130 -15.51 -7.95 -4.40
N GLU A 131 -16.30 -8.39 -3.41
CA GLU A 131 -17.41 -9.34 -3.64
C GLU A 131 -17.00 -10.55 -4.51
N ASN A 132 -15.88 -11.19 -4.18
CA ASN A 132 -15.23 -12.28 -4.91
C ASN A 132 -14.57 -11.92 -6.26
N ALA A 133 -14.66 -10.67 -6.71
CA ALA A 133 -14.01 -10.21 -7.94
C ALA A 133 -12.62 -9.60 -7.65
N ALA A 134 -11.66 -9.90 -8.53
CA ALA A 134 -10.37 -9.21 -8.60
C ALA A 134 -10.49 -7.90 -9.40
N LEU A 135 -11.40 -7.86 -10.38
CA LEU A 135 -11.70 -6.66 -11.17
C LEU A 135 -13.22 -6.43 -11.20
N ALA A 136 -13.67 -5.25 -10.79
CA ALA A 136 -15.07 -4.86 -10.82
C ALA A 136 -15.25 -3.50 -11.51
N ILE A 137 -16.02 -3.48 -12.59
CA ILE A 137 -16.32 -2.29 -13.41
C ILE A 137 -17.82 -2.03 -13.34
N LEU A 138 -18.25 -1.04 -12.55
CA LEU A 138 -19.64 -0.90 -12.11
C LEU A 138 -20.18 0.53 -12.32
N LEU A 139 -21.33 0.69 -12.98
CA LEU A 139 -22.10 1.95 -12.95
C LEU A 139 -21.31 3.19 -13.39
N ASN A 140 -20.40 3.08 -14.37
CA ASN A 140 -19.57 4.21 -14.78
C ASN A 140 -20.30 5.16 -15.76
N HIS A 141 -21.31 5.85 -15.25
CA HIS A 141 -22.02 6.93 -15.94
C HIS A 141 -22.76 7.85 -14.97
N ASN A 142 -23.10 9.07 -15.42
CA ASN A 142 -24.00 10.00 -14.71
C ASN A 142 -25.35 10.21 -15.42
N GLY A 143 -25.64 9.39 -16.44
CA GLY A 143 -26.87 9.45 -17.25
C GLY A 143 -26.73 10.26 -18.54
N THR A 144 -25.76 11.18 -18.62
CA THR A 144 -25.46 11.92 -19.87
C THR A 144 -24.09 11.57 -20.45
N LYS A 145 -23.14 11.25 -19.56
CA LYS A 145 -21.75 10.91 -19.87
C LYS A 145 -21.34 9.69 -19.05
N GLY A 146 -20.28 9.02 -19.49
CA GLY A 146 -19.73 7.89 -18.76
C GLY A 146 -18.45 7.34 -19.39
N LEU A 147 -17.93 6.29 -18.77
CA LEU A 147 -16.72 5.60 -19.19
C LEU A 147 -16.93 4.95 -20.55
N LYS A 148 -16.13 5.38 -21.52
CA LYS A 148 -16.12 4.86 -22.89
C LYS A 148 -14.93 3.94 -23.15
N GLU A 149 -13.76 4.34 -22.69
CA GLU A 149 -12.48 3.68 -23.01
C GLU A 149 -11.78 3.24 -21.72
N LEU A 150 -11.49 1.94 -21.62
CA LEU A 150 -10.70 1.36 -20.53
C LEU A 150 -9.61 0.46 -21.15
N PRO A 151 -8.53 1.06 -21.68
CA PRO A 151 -7.49 0.34 -22.40
C PRO A 151 -6.56 -0.41 -21.43
N LEU A 152 -6.95 -1.63 -21.02
CA LEU A 152 -6.14 -2.53 -20.19
C LEU A 152 -5.19 -3.39 -21.06
N ARG A 153 -4.56 -2.77 -22.06
CA ARG A 153 -3.83 -3.45 -23.14
C ARG A 153 -2.66 -4.34 -22.69
N ARG A 154 -2.13 -4.14 -21.49
CA ARG A 154 -1.08 -4.99 -20.90
C ARG A 154 -1.58 -5.99 -19.88
N LEU A 155 -2.87 -5.96 -19.51
CA LEU A 155 -3.43 -6.85 -18.51
C LEU A 155 -3.52 -8.27 -19.09
N ALA A 156 -2.63 -9.13 -18.63
CA ALA A 156 -2.54 -10.52 -19.10
C ALA A 156 -2.58 -11.55 -17.96
N GLU A 157 -2.70 -11.11 -16.70
CA GLU A 157 -2.79 -12.01 -15.55
C GLU A 157 -3.78 -11.54 -14.47
N ILE A 158 -4.70 -12.43 -14.10
CA ILE A 158 -5.46 -12.36 -12.84
C ILE A 158 -5.21 -13.66 -12.06
N LEU A 159 -4.43 -13.58 -10.98
CA LEU A 159 -4.00 -14.77 -10.24
C LEU A 159 -5.14 -15.39 -9.41
N ASN A 160 -6.03 -14.57 -8.85
CA ASN A 160 -7.12 -15.03 -8.00
C ASN A 160 -8.35 -14.11 -8.10
N GLY A 161 -9.54 -14.71 -8.17
CA GLY A 161 -10.82 -14.00 -8.24
C GLY A 161 -11.37 -13.82 -9.65
N GLY A 162 -12.61 -13.37 -9.76
CA GLY A 162 -13.31 -13.17 -11.03
C GLY A 162 -13.35 -11.73 -11.52
N VAL A 163 -14.11 -11.51 -12.59
CA VAL A 163 -14.36 -10.20 -13.19
C VAL A 163 -15.86 -9.90 -13.19
N LYS A 164 -16.23 -8.72 -12.71
CA LYS A 164 -17.61 -8.20 -12.71
C LYS A 164 -17.71 -6.96 -13.59
N LEU A 165 -18.59 -6.98 -14.58
CA LEU A 165 -18.98 -5.81 -15.35
C LEU A 165 -20.48 -5.62 -15.24
N ARG A 166 -20.91 -4.46 -14.75
CA ARG A 166 -22.33 -4.15 -14.55
C ARG A 166 -22.65 -2.71 -14.89
N SER A 167 -23.64 -2.53 -15.76
CA SER A 167 -24.27 -1.23 -16.03
C SER A 167 -23.27 -0.15 -16.45
N ASN A 168 -22.51 -0.41 -17.52
CA ASN A 168 -21.59 0.55 -18.13
C ASN A 168 -22.07 0.87 -19.56
N PRO A 169 -23.11 1.72 -19.72
CA PRO A 169 -23.83 1.88 -20.99
C PRO A 169 -22.99 2.49 -22.13
N TYR A 170 -21.87 3.15 -21.82
CA TYR A 170 -20.99 3.80 -22.80
C TYR A 170 -19.70 3.01 -23.07
N LEU A 171 -19.42 1.95 -22.30
CA LEU A 171 -18.14 1.26 -22.32
C LEU A 171 -18.03 0.38 -23.57
N CYS A 172 -16.99 0.62 -24.37
CA CYS A 172 -16.77 -0.10 -25.62
C CYS A 172 -15.81 -1.29 -25.45
N ASN A 173 -15.91 -2.26 -26.38
CA ASN A 173 -14.92 -3.32 -26.64
C ASN A 173 -14.67 -4.37 -25.55
N MET A 174 -15.33 -4.30 -24.39
CA MET A 174 -15.14 -5.30 -23.32
C MET A 174 -15.60 -6.71 -23.68
N GLU A 175 -16.53 -6.86 -24.62
CA GLU A 175 -16.97 -8.16 -25.14
C GLU A 175 -15.95 -8.82 -26.06
N ASN A 176 -15.04 -8.03 -26.64
CA ASN A 176 -14.01 -8.52 -27.54
C ASN A 176 -12.79 -9.05 -26.78
N VAL A 177 -12.74 -8.89 -25.45
CA VAL A 177 -11.63 -9.38 -24.62
C VAL A 177 -11.80 -10.86 -24.32
N LEU A 178 -10.77 -11.65 -24.62
CA LEU A 178 -10.68 -13.06 -24.29
C LEU A 178 -10.19 -13.25 -22.85
N TRP A 179 -11.12 -13.24 -21.89
CA TRP A 179 -10.82 -13.31 -20.46
C TRP A 179 -10.16 -14.63 -20.00
N ASP A 180 -10.43 -15.74 -20.70
CA ASP A 180 -9.82 -17.05 -20.37
C ASP A 180 -8.30 -17.07 -20.57
N ASP A 181 -7.77 -16.19 -21.44
CA ASP A 181 -6.33 -15.98 -21.58
C ASP A 181 -5.79 -15.25 -20.34
N ILE A 182 -6.54 -14.32 -19.75
CA ILE A 182 -6.10 -13.48 -18.62
C ILE A 182 -6.10 -14.25 -17.29
N PHE A 183 -7.13 -15.06 -17.02
CA PHE A 183 -7.21 -15.81 -15.77
C PHE A 183 -6.06 -16.80 -15.61
N ASP A 184 -5.43 -16.83 -14.44
CA ASP A 184 -4.44 -17.85 -14.13
C ASP A 184 -5.05 -19.26 -14.20
N LYS A 185 -4.27 -20.23 -14.67
CA LYS A 185 -4.73 -21.62 -14.78
C LYS A 185 -5.13 -22.25 -13.44
N ASN A 186 -4.58 -21.76 -12.32
CA ASN A 186 -4.87 -22.26 -10.98
C ASN A 186 -5.91 -21.39 -10.24
N ASN A 187 -6.53 -20.41 -10.92
CA ASN A 187 -7.53 -19.53 -10.32
C ASN A 187 -8.89 -20.24 -10.20
N ILE A 188 -9.10 -20.96 -9.09
CA ILE A 188 -10.36 -21.65 -8.79
C ILE A 188 -11.55 -20.71 -8.54
N ARG A 189 -11.31 -19.40 -8.41
CA ARG A 189 -12.34 -18.37 -8.16
C ARG A 189 -12.64 -17.54 -9.42
N SER A 190 -12.16 -17.98 -10.59
CA SER A 190 -12.42 -17.31 -11.85
C SER A 190 -13.92 -17.38 -12.18
N PHE A 191 -14.51 -16.24 -12.49
CA PHE A 191 -15.84 -16.13 -13.07
C PHE A 191 -15.89 -14.85 -13.91
N LEU A 192 -16.80 -14.80 -14.88
CA LEU A 192 -17.06 -13.60 -15.68
C LEU A 192 -18.56 -13.28 -15.59
N HIS A 193 -18.89 -12.16 -14.96
CA HIS A 193 -20.27 -11.69 -14.83
C HIS A 193 -20.44 -10.39 -15.62
N ILE A 194 -21.21 -10.44 -16.69
CA ILE A 194 -21.45 -9.33 -17.62
C ILE A 194 -22.96 -9.02 -17.58
N PHE A 195 -23.34 -7.89 -17.00
CA PHE A 195 -24.73 -7.44 -16.92
C PHE A 195 -24.93 -6.11 -17.64
N SER A 196 -25.72 -6.16 -18.72
CA SER A 196 -26.16 -5.05 -19.59
C SER A 196 -25.03 -4.27 -20.28
N PHE A 197 -24.92 -4.47 -21.59
CA PHE A 197 -24.12 -3.66 -22.51
C PHE A 197 -25.02 -3.16 -23.64
N ILE A 198 -24.83 -1.90 -24.02
CA ILE A 198 -25.37 -1.35 -25.27
C ILE A 198 -24.21 -1.45 -26.26
N ASP A 199 -24.38 -2.24 -27.31
CA ASP A 199 -23.35 -2.48 -28.33
C ASP A 199 -23.15 -1.22 -29.20
N ASN A 200 -22.31 -0.32 -28.71
CA ASN A 200 -21.77 0.83 -29.43
C ASN A 200 -20.26 0.63 -29.61
N SER A 201 -19.83 -0.60 -29.89
CA SER A 201 -18.44 -0.96 -30.06
C SER A 201 -17.92 -0.50 -31.43
N SER A 202 -16.68 0.00 -31.46
CA SER A 202 -15.95 0.16 -32.72
C SER A 202 -15.28 -1.16 -33.05
N PRO A 203 -15.20 -1.58 -34.33
CA PRO A 203 -14.53 -2.83 -34.69
C PRO A 203 -13.07 -2.79 -34.25
N CYS A 204 -12.58 -3.93 -33.77
CA CYS A 204 -11.15 -4.09 -33.47
C CYS A 204 -10.32 -3.90 -34.74
N HIS A 205 -9.04 -3.53 -34.56
CA HIS A 205 -8.12 -3.41 -35.68
C HIS A 205 -7.97 -4.77 -36.41
N PRO A 206 -7.87 -4.81 -37.75
CA PRO A 206 -7.77 -6.07 -38.51
C PRO A 206 -6.58 -6.96 -38.12
N ASN A 207 -5.49 -6.37 -37.61
CA ASN A 207 -4.33 -7.13 -37.14
C ASN A 207 -4.51 -7.78 -35.76
N CYS A 208 -5.61 -7.52 -35.06
CA CYS A 208 -5.85 -8.11 -33.75
C CYS A 208 -6.08 -9.61 -33.87
N THR A 209 -5.34 -10.38 -33.08
CA THR A 209 -5.45 -11.85 -33.09
C THR A 209 -6.87 -12.27 -32.74
N ARG A 210 -7.54 -12.97 -33.67
CA ARG A 210 -8.94 -13.42 -33.55
C ARG A 210 -9.93 -12.29 -33.24
N GLY A 211 -9.59 -11.05 -33.59
CA GLY A 211 -10.45 -9.88 -33.35
C GLY A 211 -10.54 -9.46 -31.88
N HIS A 212 -9.61 -9.87 -31.02
CA HIS A 212 -9.63 -9.49 -29.61
C HIS A 212 -8.91 -8.17 -29.34
N CYS A 213 -9.59 -7.22 -28.70
CA CYS A 213 -9.04 -5.90 -28.40
C CYS A 213 -9.68 -5.24 -27.17
N TRP A 214 -8.98 -4.27 -26.60
CA TRP A 214 -9.45 -3.40 -25.53
C TRP A 214 -10.07 -2.09 -26.02
N GLY A 215 -9.93 -1.78 -27.32
CA GLY A 215 -10.33 -0.53 -27.93
C GLY A 215 -9.93 -0.44 -29.40
N ALA A 216 -10.20 0.71 -30.03
CA ALA A 216 -9.78 0.97 -31.41
C ALA A 216 -8.25 1.15 -31.52
N GLY A 217 -7.68 0.83 -32.68
CA GLY A 217 -6.24 0.93 -32.93
C GLY A 217 -5.48 -0.38 -32.70
N GLU A 218 -4.36 -0.56 -33.40
CA GLU A 218 -3.53 -1.76 -33.32
C GLU A 218 -2.88 -1.92 -31.94
N GLU A 219 -2.57 -0.81 -31.29
CA GLU A 219 -1.97 -0.76 -29.95
C GLU A 219 -2.90 -1.25 -28.84
N ASN A 220 -4.19 -1.42 -29.14
CA ASN A 220 -5.20 -1.92 -28.21
C ASN A 220 -5.59 -3.38 -28.50
N CYS A 221 -4.94 -4.05 -29.45
CA CYS A 221 -5.11 -5.49 -29.63
C CYS A 221 -4.72 -6.23 -28.36
N GLN A 222 -5.51 -7.24 -27.99
CA GLN A 222 -5.19 -8.07 -26.84
C GLN A 222 -3.98 -8.96 -27.16
N ILE A 223 -2.98 -8.93 -26.28
CA ILE A 223 -1.82 -9.81 -26.37
C ILE A 223 -2.17 -11.14 -25.70
N LEU A 224 -2.17 -12.23 -26.48
CA LEU A 224 -2.49 -13.57 -25.98
C LEU A 224 -1.20 -14.28 -25.52
N THR A 225 -1.21 -14.78 -24.29
CA THR A 225 0.00 -15.37 -23.66
C THR A 225 -0.25 -16.72 -23.00
N LYS A 226 -1.44 -17.31 -23.17
CA LYS A 226 -1.81 -18.61 -22.57
C LYS A 226 -2.52 -19.54 -23.55
N ILE A 227 -3.55 -19.05 -24.25
CA ILE A 227 -4.40 -19.89 -25.11
C ILE A 227 -3.69 -20.32 -26.39
N ASP A 228 -2.78 -19.49 -26.90
CA ASP A 228 -2.02 -19.76 -28.12
C ASP A 228 -0.72 -20.54 -27.85
N CYS A 229 -0.47 -20.96 -26.62
CA CYS A 229 0.79 -21.64 -26.26
C CYS A 229 0.86 -23.07 -26.78
N ALA A 230 2.08 -23.54 -27.01
CA ALA A 230 2.35 -24.94 -27.26
C ALA A 230 1.94 -25.80 -26.04
N ALA A 231 1.47 -27.02 -26.28
CA ALA A 231 0.97 -27.91 -25.22
C ALA A 231 2.03 -28.27 -24.16
N GLN A 232 3.32 -28.16 -24.49
CA GLN A 232 4.42 -28.41 -23.56
C GLN A 232 4.66 -27.24 -22.58
N CYS A 233 4.09 -26.06 -22.83
CA CYS A 233 4.28 -24.91 -21.95
C CYS A 233 3.55 -25.15 -20.62
N SER A 234 4.31 -25.06 -19.52
CA SER A 234 3.75 -25.20 -18.17
C SER A 234 2.97 -23.95 -17.71
N GLY A 235 3.03 -22.85 -18.43
CA GLY A 235 2.44 -21.57 -18.05
C GLY A 235 2.26 -20.66 -19.25
N ARG A 236 2.76 -19.43 -19.14
CA ARG A 236 2.67 -18.41 -20.19
C ARG A 236 3.61 -18.72 -21.37
N CYS A 237 3.38 -18.06 -22.50
CA CYS A 237 4.27 -18.05 -23.66
C CYS A 237 4.26 -16.70 -24.36
N LYS A 238 5.26 -16.48 -25.21
CA LYS A 238 5.32 -15.32 -26.12
C LYS A 238 4.87 -15.63 -27.56
N GLY A 239 4.48 -16.87 -27.82
CA GLY A 239 4.19 -17.38 -29.15
C GLY A 239 3.78 -18.86 -29.15
N ARG A 240 3.55 -19.42 -30.34
CA ARG A 240 2.95 -20.74 -30.52
C ARG A 240 3.96 -21.89 -30.53
N LEU A 241 5.25 -21.60 -30.61
CA LEU A 241 6.28 -22.62 -30.71
C LEU A 241 6.64 -23.14 -29.30
N PRO A 242 7.08 -24.41 -29.18
CA PRO A 242 7.59 -24.92 -27.90
C PRO A 242 8.78 -24.11 -27.34
N SER A 243 9.55 -23.43 -28.19
CA SER A 243 10.63 -22.52 -27.80
C SER A 243 10.14 -21.18 -27.24
N ASP A 244 8.86 -20.86 -27.38
CA ASP A 244 8.26 -19.61 -26.91
C ASP A 244 7.68 -19.72 -25.50
N CYS A 245 7.82 -20.88 -24.84
CA CYS A 245 7.37 -21.05 -23.46
C CYS A 245 8.16 -20.13 -22.51
N CYS A 246 7.44 -19.48 -21.60
CA CYS A 246 8.03 -18.69 -20.54
C CYS A 246 8.49 -19.55 -19.37
N HIS A 247 9.35 -18.98 -18.52
CA HIS A 247 9.70 -19.59 -17.24
C HIS A 247 8.46 -19.78 -16.35
N THR A 248 8.46 -20.81 -15.50
CA THR A 248 7.31 -21.16 -14.64
C THR A 248 6.97 -20.08 -13.60
N GLN A 249 7.93 -19.21 -13.27
CA GLN A 249 7.75 -18.08 -12.37
C GLN A 249 7.30 -16.79 -13.08
N CYS A 250 7.15 -16.80 -14.41
CA CYS A 250 6.58 -15.67 -15.13
C CYS A 250 5.05 -15.63 -14.97
N ALA A 251 4.54 -14.43 -14.76
CA ALA A 251 3.15 -14.06 -14.87
C ALA A 251 2.98 -13.05 -16.02
N ALA A 252 1.77 -12.96 -16.57
CA ALA A 252 1.40 -12.10 -17.70
C ALA A 252 2.09 -12.43 -19.05
N GLY A 253 3.35 -12.87 -19.04
CA GLY A 253 4.11 -13.23 -20.25
C GLY A 253 5.62 -13.11 -20.02
N CYS A 254 6.38 -13.17 -21.11
CA CYS A 254 7.84 -13.03 -21.10
C CYS A 254 8.36 -12.52 -22.45
N THR A 255 9.59 -12.00 -22.46
CA THR A 255 10.35 -11.67 -23.67
C THR A 255 11.29 -12.81 -24.08
N GLY A 256 11.58 -13.73 -23.16
CA GLY A 256 12.48 -14.87 -23.32
C GLY A 256 12.18 -16.00 -22.33
N PRO A 257 12.89 -17.13 -22.42
CA PRO A 257 12.57 -18.32 -21.65
C PRO A 257 13.09 -18.30 -20.20
N LYS A 258 13.94 -17.32 -19.83
CA LYS A 258 14.56 -17.29 -18.49
C LYS A 258 13.65 -16.60 -17.48
N GLU A 259 13.92 -16.85 -16.20
CA GLU A 259 13.26 -16.17 -15.08
C GLU A 259 13.53 -14.66 -15.01
N SER A 260 14.58 -14.17 -15.69
CA SER A 260 14.89 -12.75 -15.85
C SER A 260 14.08 -12.05 -16.94
N ASP A 261 13.42 -12.84 -17.81
CA ASP A 261 12.78 -12.32 -19.01
C ASP A 261 11.25 -12.18 -18.83
N CYS A 262 10.76 -12.37 -17.61
CA CYS A 262 9.35 -12.28 -17.28
C CYS A 262 8.85 -10.83 -17.34
N LEU A 263 7.60 -10.64 -17.81
CA LEU A 263 6.95 -9.33 -17.76
C LEU A 263 6.54 -8.96 -16.32
N ALA A 264 6.00 -9.94 -15.58
CA ALA A 264 5.71 -9.83 -14.16
C ALA A 264 6.08 -11.12 -13.43
N CYS A 265 6.33 -11.04 -12.12
CA CYS A 265 6.64 -12.22 -11.31
C CYS A 265 5.38 -12.83 -10.70
N ARG A 266 5.23 -14.15 -10.89
CA ARG A 266 4.12 -14.93 -10.33
C ARG A 266 4.12 -14.91 -8.81
N LYS A 267 5.29 -15.11 -8.18
CA LYS A 267 5.46 -15.14 -6.72
C LYS A 267 6.32 -13.97 -6.23
N PHE A 268 7.64 -14.06 -6.36
CA PHE A 268 8.56 -13.04 -5.86
C PHE A 268 9.43 -12.47 -6.96
N TRP A 269 9.63 -11.16 -6.91
CA TRP A 269 10.66 -10.45 -7.67
C TRP A 269 11.92 -10.31 -6.82
N ASP A 270 13.04 -10.76 -7.36
CA ASP A 270 14.37 -10.72 -6.73
C ASP A 270 15.36 -10.02 -7.67
N ASP A 271 15.51 -8.71 -7.49
CA ASP A 271 16.29 -7.73 -8.28
C ASP A 271 15.98 -7.69 -9.79
N ALA A 272 16.24 -8.79 -10.51
CA ALA A 272 16.03 -8.88 -11.95
C ALA A 272 15.45 -10.23 -12.36
N THR A 273 15.05 -11.06 -11.39
CA THR A 273 14.63 -12.43 -11.62
C THR A 273 13.35 -12.76 -10.86
N CYS A 274 12.47 -13.55 -11.48
CA CYS A 274 11.27 -14.05 -10.81
C CYS A 274 11.54 -15.38 -10.14
N LYS A 275 11.37 -15.43 -8.82
CA LYS A 275 11.67 -16.60 -7.99
C LYS A 275 10.43 -17.14 -7.28
N GLU A 276 10.48 -18.42 -6.97
CA GLU A 276 9.45 -19.10 -6.21
C GLU A 276 9.44 -18.70 -4.72
N SER A 277 10.63 -18.48 -4.16
CA SER A 277 10.85 -17.98 -2.81
C SER A 277 12.08 -17.09 -2.78
N CYS A 278 12.14 -16.15 -1.84
CA CYS A 278 13.36 -15.37 -1.63
C CYS A 278 14.52 -16.25 -1.16
N PRO A 279 15.78 -15.89 -1.50
CA PRO A 279 16.95 -16.60 -1.01
C PRO A 279 16.94 -16.69 0.52
N PRO A 280 17.07 -17.90 1.10
CA PRO A 280 16.98 -18.08 2.55
C PRO A 280 18.15 -17.37 3.24
N LEU A 281 17.92 -16.89 4.47
CA LEU A 281 18.95 -16.20 5.25
C LEU A 281 20.07 -17.12 5.72
N GLN A 282 19.78 -18.42 5.84
CA GLN A 282 20.73 -19.45 6.25
C GLN A 282 20.65 -20.62 5.28
N ILE A 283 21.80 -21.24 5.02
CA ILE A 283 21.96 -22.42 4.16
C ILE A 283 22.59 -23.55 4.94
N TYR A 284 22.11 -24.77 4.72
CA TYR A 284 22.70 -25.95 5.35
C TYR A 284 23.99 -26.33 4.64
N ASN A 285 25.09 -26.37 5.39
CA ASN A 285 26.38 -26.82 4.90
C ASN A 285 26.55 -28.33 5.19
N PRO A 286 26.57 -29.19 4.15
CA PRO A 286 26.66 -30.64 4.33
C PRO A 286 28.03 -31.12 4.83
N TYR A 287 29.07 -30.29 4.79
CA TYR A 287 30.42 -30.64 5.29
C TYR A 287 30.55 -30.38 6.79
N THR A 288 29.96 -29.30 7.30
CA THR A 288 29.96 -28.94 8.73
C THR A 288 28.74 -29.47 9.47
N TYR A 289 27.72 -29.93 8.76
CA TYR A 289 26.41 -30.34 9.28
C TYR A 289 25.70 -29.22 10.06
N GLN A 290 25.95 -27.96 9.70
CA GLN A 290 25.43 -26.78 10.38
C GLN A 290 24.69 -25.84 9.42
N LEU A 291 23.85 -24.97 9.98
CA LEU A 291 23.29 -23.83 9.27
C LEU A 291 24.28 -22.68 9.31
N GLU A 292 24.64 -22.16 8.14
CA GLU A 292 25.56 -21.04 7.97
C GLU A 292 24.82 -19.88 7.32
N ASP A 293 25.22 -18.65 7.62
CA ASP A 293 24.60 -17.47 7.05
C ASP A 293 24.81 -17.42 5.53
N ASN A 294 23.74 -17.13 4.79
CA ASN A 294 23.77 -17.00 3.34
C ASN A 294 24.07 -15.54 2.97
N PRO A 295 25.20 -15.23 2.31
CA PRO A 295 25.50 -13.87 1.85
C PRO A 295 24.44 -13.31 0.88
N GLU A 296 23.79 -14.20 0.13
CA GLU A 296 22.71 -13.85 -0.80
C GLU A 296 21.32 -13.81 -0.15
N GLY A 297 21.23 -14.10 1.16
CA GLY A 297 19.97 -14.08 1.91
C GLY A 297 19.21 -12.76 1.77
N LYS A 298 17.89 -12.86 1.61
CA LYS A 298 16.98 -11.72 1.52
C LYS A 298 15.68 -11.99 2.26
N TYR A 299 15.03 -10.91 2.68
CA TYR A 299 13.73 -10.95 3.33
C TYR A 299 12.60 -10.88 2.31
N SER A 300 11.52 -11.60 2.60
CA SER A 300 10.28 -11.49 1.84
C SER A 300 9.49 -10.26 2.29
N PHE A 301 9.21 -9.32 1.39
CA PHE A 301 8.36 -8.16 1.63
C PHE A 301 7.30 -8.03 0.53
N GLY A 302 6.05 -8.38 0.85
CA GLY A 302 5.00 -8.48 -0.15
C GLY A 302 5.36 -9.53 -1.21
N ALA A 303 5.44 -9.11 -2.48
CA ALA A 303 5.86 -9.95 -3.61
C ALA A 303 7.31 -9.65 -4.06
N THR A 304 8.15 -9.09 -3.18
CA THR A 304 9.54 -8.70 -3.48
C THR A 304 10.53 -9.25 -2.45
N CYS A 305 11.76 -9.48 -2.88
CA CYS A 305 12.87 -9.86 -2.01
C CYS A 305 13.75 -8.64 -1.73
N VAL A 306 13.91 -8.30 -0.44
CA VAL A 306 14.64 -7.11 0.00
C VAL A 306 15.81 -7.48 0.90
N LYS A 307 16.93 -6.78 0.80
CA LYS A 307 18.09 -7.02 1.68
C LYS A 307 17.80 -6.63 3.13
N ASN A 308 17.00 -5.59 3.36
CA ASN A 308 16.59 -5.13 4.69
C ASN A 308 15.09 -4.84 4.70
N CYS A 309 14.40 -5.22 5.79
CA CYS A 309 13.03 -4.80 6.00
C CYS A 309 12.94 -3.29 6.25
N PRO A 310 11.83 -2.63 5.86
CA PRO A 310 11.57 -1.25 6.28
C PRO A 310 11.63 -1.12 7.81
N HIS A 311 12.16 0.01 8.31
CA HIS A 311 12.45 0.21 9.74
C HIS A 311 11.25 0.07 10.67
N ASN A 312 10.05 0.37 10.16
CA ASN A 312 8.81 0.25 10.90
C ASN A 312 8.17 -1.15 10.81
N TYR A 313 8.73 -2.11 10.05
CA TYR A 313 8.25 -3.50 9.96
C TYR A 313 9.03 -4.42 10.92
N VAL A 314 8.47 -5.62 11.16
CA VAL A 314 9.09 -6.63 12.03
C VAL A 314 9.61 -7.78 11.20
N VAL A 315 10.81 -8.27 11.54
CA VAL A 315 11.44 -9.43 10.93
C VAL A 315 11.00 -10.71 11.65
N THR A 316 10.56 -11.71 10.91
CA THR A 316 10.33 -13.06 11.44
C THR A 316 11.60 -13.92 11.39
N ASP A 317 11.63 -14.98 12.19
CA ASP A 317 12.71 -15.99 12.15
C ASP A 317 12.84 -16.67 10.77
N HIS A 318 11.75 -16.68 9.98
CA HIS A 318 11.72 -17.25 8.64
C HIS A 318 12.13 -16.26 7.53
N GLY A 319 12.60 -15.06 7.88
CA GLY A 319 13.06 -14.08 6.91
C GLY A 319 11.94 -13.37 6.15
N SER A 320 10.87 -12.97 6.84
CA SER A 320 9.80 -12.16 6.27
C SER A 320 9.60 -10.84 7.02
N CYS A 321 9.29 -9.78 6.28
CA CYS A 321 8.91 -8.48 6.82
C CYS A 321 7.40 -8.45 7.05
N VAL A 322 6.97 -8.49 8.31
CA VAL A 322 5.56 -8.57 8.71
C VAL A 322 5.10 -7.32 9.45
N ARG A 323 3.78 -7.06 9.42
CA ARG A 323 3.16 -5.96 10.15
C ARG A 323 3.00 -6.23 11.63
N SER A 324 3.00 -7.50 12.05
CA SER A 324 2.86 -7.93 13.43
C SER A 324 3.41 -9.33 13.58
N CYS A 325 3.86 -9.66 14.79
CA CYS A 325 4.24 -11.01 15.14
C CYS A 325 3.02 -11.94 15.24
N ASN A 326 3.28 -13.24 15.23
CA ASN A 326 2.26 -14.26 15.48
C ASN A 326 1.81 -14.22 16.95
N ALA A 327 0.66 -14.81 17.27
CA ALA A 327 0.05 -14.75 18.60
C ALA A 327 0.95 -15.30 19.73
N ASP A 328 1.91 -16.16 19.44
CA ASP A 328 2.88 -16.75 20.37
C ASP A 328 4.22 -16.00 20.45
N SER A 329 4.31 -14.83 19.81
CA SER A 329 5.54 -14.04 19.72
C SER A 329 5.30 -12.55 19.93
N THR A 330 6.31 -11.87 20.46
CA THR A 330 6.31 -10.43 20.72
C THR A 330 7.38 -9.72 19.90
N GLU A 331 7.14 -8.45 19.59
CA GLU A 331 8.11 -7.59 18.94
C GLU A 331 9.20 -7.20 19.96
N VAL A 332 10.46 -7.42 19.60
CA VAL A 332 11.63 -7.01 20.37
C VAL A 332 12.59 -6.27 19.46
N GLU A 333 13.23 -5.23 19.98
CA GLU A 333 14.27 -4.50 19.25
C GLU A 333 15.65 -5.07 19.61
N GLN A 334 16.36 -5.59 18.61
CA GLN A 334 17.70 -6.16 18.76
C GLN A 334 18.61 -5.57 17.70
N ASN A 335 19.66 -4.86 18.13
CA ASN A 335 20.62 -4.17 17.25
C ASN A 335 19.93 -3.18 16.27
N GLY A 336 18.89 -2.47 16.71
CA GLY A 336 18.11 -1.54 15.87
C GLY A 336 17.18 -2.22 14.85
N ILE A 337 17.07 -3.55 14.86
CA ILE A 337 16.14 -4.31 14.02
C ILE A 337 15.04 -4.87 14.91
N ARG A 338 13.80 -4.64 14.52
CA ARG A 338 12.62 -5.20 15.18
C ARG A 338 12.43 -6.65 14.73
N LYS A 339 12.45 -7.58 15.66
CA LYS A 339 12.30 -9.03 15.42
C LYS A 339 11.14 -9.61 16.22
N CYS A 340 10.52 -10.66 15.69
CA CYS A 340 9.57 -11.46 16.44
C CYS A 340 10.31 -12.49 17.28
N LYS A 341 10.18 -12.40 18.60
CA LYS A 341 10.73 -13.40 19.54
C LYS A 341 9.57 -14.10 20.24
N LYS A 342 9.64 -15.42 20.38
CA LYS A 342 8.67 -16.16 21.20
C LYS A 342 8.62 -15.63 22.62
N CYS A 343 7.41 -15.53 23.16
CA CYS A 343 7.21 -15.02 24.51
C CYS A 343 7.70 -16.04 25.55
N ASP A 344 8.38 -15.55 26.59
CA ASP A 344 8.74 -16.34 27.76
C ASP A 344 7.51 -16.44 28.70
N GLY A 345 6.54 -17.26 28.31
CA GLY A 345 5.22 -17.37 28.95
C GLY A 345 4.08 -16.75 28.11
N PRO A 346 2.93 -16.39 28.73
CA PRO A 346 1.82 -15.76 28.01
C PRO A 346 2.23 -14.41 27.41
N CYS A 347 2.03 -14.22 26.11
CA CYS A 347 2.26 -12.94 25.46
C CYS A 347 1.31 -11.85 25.97
N SER A 348 1.79 -10.60 25.99
CA SER A 348 0.93 -9.43 26.15
C SER A 348 -0.19 -9.46 25.11
N LYS A 349 -1.41 -9.11 25.53
CA LYS A 349 -2.58 -9.18 24.64
C LYS A 349 -2.42 -8.18 23.49
N VAL A 350 -2.32 -8.72 22.28
CA VAL A 350 -2.36 -7.99 21.01
C VAL A 350 -3.76 -8.15 20.43
N CYS A 351 -4.35 -7.03 20.00
CA CYS A 351 -5.72 -7.02 19.49
C CYS A 351 -5.76 -6.48 18.07
N SER A 352 -6.63 -7.07 17.25
CA SER A 352 -6.81 -6.61 15.86
C SER A 352 -7.37 -5.19 15.87
N GLY A 353 -6.78 -4.31 15.06
CA GLY A 353 -7.32 -3.01 14.76
C GLY A 353 -8.50 -3.08 13.78
N ILE A 354 -9.12 -1.94 13.54
CA ILE A 354 -10.23 -1.79 12.59
C ILE A 354 -9.76 -2.22 11.19
N GLY A 355 -10.59 -3.01 10.50
CA GLY A 355 -10.31 -3.51 9.15
C GLY A 355 -9.47 -4.80 9.09
N ILE A 356 -9.03 -5.34 10.24
CA ILE A 356 -8.19 -6.55 10.31
C ILE A 356 -8.88 -7.63 11.16
N GLY A 357 -8.64 -8.91 10.80
CA GLY A 357 -9.10 -10.06 11.58
C GLY A 357 -10.63 -10.08 11.73
N GLU A 358 -11.10 -10.20 12.97
CA GLU A 358 -12.52 -10.18 13.33
C GLU A 358 -13.21 -8.84 13.02
N LEU A 359 -12.43 -7.76 12.89
CA LEU A 359 -12.91 -6.42 12.57
C LEU A 359 -12.80 -6.10 11.07
N LYS A 360 -12.62 -7.12 10.22
CA LYS A 360 -12.60 -6.94 8.77
C LYS A 360 -13.93 -6.38 8.27
N GLY A 361 -13.87 -5.25 7.56
CA GLY A 361 -15.07 -4.57 7.04
C GLY A 361 -15.78 -3.66 8.03
N VAL A 362 -15.31 -3.58 9.28
CA VAL A 362 -15.76 -2.60 10.27
C VAL A 362 -15.11 -1.24 9.94
N LEU A 363 -15.88 -0.16 10.03
CA LEU A 363 -15.41 1.19 9.68
C LEU A 363 -14.82 1.96 10.86
N ALA A 364 -15.30 1.72 12.07
CA ALA A 364 -14.92 2.46 13.27
C ALA A 364 -15.14 1.63 14.54
N VAL A 365 -14.47 2.02 15.61
CA VAL A 365 -14.78 1.54 16.96
C VAL A 365 -16.20 1.96 17.31
N ASN A 366 -17.00 1.05 17.86
CA ASN A 366 -18.40 1.31 18.21
C ASN A 366 -18.82 0.43 19.41
N GLU A 367 -20.06 0.57 19.86
CA GLU A 367 -20.56 -0.14 21.05
C GLU A 367 -20.51 -1.68 20.91
N SER A 368 -20.70 -2.21 19.70
CA SER A 368 -20.73 -3.66 19.46
C SER A 368 -19.33 -4.29 19.40
N ASN A 369 -18.28 -3.51 19.10
CA ASN A 369 -16.91 -4.03 18.94
C ASN A 369 -15.91 -3.56 20.01
N ILE A 370 -16.23 -2.54 20.82
CA ILE A 370 -15.23 -1.97 21.74
C ILE A 370 -14.69 -2.98 22.76
N ASP A 371 -15.50 -3.98 23.12
CA ASP A 371 -15.12 -5.00 24.10
C ASP A 371 -14.01 -5.94 23.62
N TYR A 372 -13.77 -6.06 22.30
CA TYR A 372 -12.61 -6.78 21.76
C TYR A 372 -11.28 -6.15 22.21
N PHE A 373 -11.30 -4.84 22.52
CA PHE A 373 -10.13 -4.08 22.95
C PHE A 373 -9.84 -4.15 24.47
N LYS A 374 -10.64 -4.89 25.26
CA LYS A 374 -10.42 -5.05 26.70
C LYS A 374 -9.03 -5.63 27.00
N ASN A 375 -8.26 -4.97 27.86
CA ASN A 375 -6.91 -5.37 28.30
C ASN A 375 -5.87 -5.47 27.18
N CYS A 376 -6.10 -4.80 26.05
CA CYS A 376 -5.16 -4.80 24.93
C CYS A 376 -4.04 -3.80 25.20
N THR A 377 -2.79 -4.26 25.08
CA THR A 377 -1.62 -3.38 25.22
C THR A 377 -1.15 -2.86 23.87
N THR A 378 -1.34 -3.65 22.82
CA THR A 378 -0.94 -3.35 21.45
C THR A 378 -2.11 -3.54 20.50
N ILE A 379 -2.31 -2.57 19.62
CA ILE A 379 -3.27 -2.65 18.52
C ILE A 379 -2.53 -3.00 17.21
N ASN A 380 -2.86 -4.16 16.65
CA ASN A 380 -2.39 -4.61 15.35
C ASN A 380 -3.30 -4.07 14.23
N GLY A 381 -2.99 -2.89 13.71
CA GLY A 381 -3.81 -2.17 12.75
C GLY A 381 -4.12 -0.75 13.20
N ASP A 382 -5.27 -0.28 12.73
CA ASP A 382 -5.70 1.09 12.85
C ASP A 382 -6.79 1.23 13.93
N LEU A 383 -6.91 2.42 14.52
CA LEU A 383 -8.06 2.82 15.31
C LEU A 383 -8.73 4.03 14.67
N THR A 384 -10.06 3.92 14.50
CA THR A 384 -10.86 4.94 13.83
C THR A 384 -12.11 5.23 14.65
N PHE A 385 -12.31 6.51 14.98
CA PHE A 385 -13.47 7.02 15.71
C PHE A 385 -14.20 8.04 14.85
N LEU A 386 -15.43 7.69 14.46
CA LEU A 386 -16.26 8.46 13.52
C LEU A 386 -17.57 8.88 14.19
N HIS A 387 -18.42 9.58 13.44
CA HIS A 387 -19.77 9.93 13.89
C HIS A 387 -20.57 8.69 14.33
N ALA A 388 -20.54 7.61 13.55
CA ALA A 388 -21.22 6.36 13.87
C ALA A 388 -20.74 5.72 15.19
N SER A 389 -19.54 6.04 15.68
CA SER A 389 -19.05 5.56 16.97
C SER A 389 -19.92 6.08 18.12
N PHE A 390 -20.18 7.38 18.15
CA PHE A 390 -20.80 8.04 19.32
C PHE A 390 -22.30 8.29 19.17
N PHE A 391 -22.81 8.29 17.95
CA PHE A 391 -24.25 8.47 17.68
C PHE A 391 -24.96 7.16 17.31
N GLY A 392 -24.20 6.06 17.23
CA GLY A 392 -24.71 4.78 16.76
C GLY A 392 -24.87 4.75 15.25
N ASP A 393 -25.32 3.60 14.76
CA ASP A 393 -25.59 3.35 13.35
C ASP A 393 -26.81 2.44 13.21
N GLU A 394 -27.89 2.99 12.66
CA GLU A 394 -29.15 2.28 12.49
C GLU A 394 -29.02 1.10 11.50
N TYR A 395 -28.19 1.23 10.46
CA TYR A 395 -28.01 0.19 9.44
C TYR A 395 -27.42 -1.09 10.03
N THR A 396 -26.35 -0.95 10.83
CA THR A 396 -25.75 -2.07 11.56
C THR A 396 -26.45 -2.37 12.88
N LYS A 397 -27.53 -1.65 13.22
CA LYS A 397 -28.24 -1.71 14.50
C LYS A 397 -27.30 -1.53 15.70
N THR A 398 -26.29 -0.71 15.55
CA THR A 398 -25.30 -0.44 16.59
C THR A 398 -25.74 0.76 17.43
N PRO A 399 -25.92 0.62 18.75
CA PRO A 399 -26.26 1.76 19.61
C PRO A 399 -25.07 2.73 19.79
N PRO A 400 -25.34 3.96 20.29
CA PRO A 400 -24.30 4.91 20.69
C PRO A 400 -23.28 4.30 21.66
N LEU A 401 -21.99 4.53 21.42
CA LEU A 401 -20.91 4.07 22.29
C LEU A 401 -20.97 4.74 23.67
N GLY A 402 -20.99 3.93 24.72
CA GLY A 402 -20.93 4.41 26.09
C GLY A 402 -19.59 5.08 26.41
N ILE A 403 -19.60 6.34 26.81
CA ILE A 403 -18.38 7.15 27.09
C ILE A 403 -17.43 6.44 28.07
N ARG A 404 -17.97 5.79 29.11
CA ARG A 404 -17.15 5.05 30.10
C ARG A 404 -16.37 3.88 29.50
N LYS A 405 -16.83 3.29 28.39
CA LYS A 405 -16.10 2.20 27.73
C LYS A 405 -14.83 2.68 27.03
N LEU A 406 -14.67 3.99 26.78
CA LEU A 406 -13.42 4.52 26.23
C LEU A 406 -12.22 4.27 27.15
N ASP A 407 -12.44 4.10 28.45
CA ASP A 407 -11.38 3.75 29.42
C ASP A 407 -10.70 2.41 29.11
N ILE A 408 -11.31 1.55 28.29
CA ILE A 408 -10.68 0.32 27.77
C ILE A 408 -9.34 0.63 27.09
N PHE A 409 -9.27 1.75 26.37
CA PHE A 409 -8.07 2.16 25.64
C PHE A 409 -6.94 2.67 26.55
N LYS A 410 -7.18 2.91 27.86
CA LYS A 410 -6.12 3.31 28.79
C LYS A 410 -5.03 2.27 28.94
N THR A 411 -5.31 1.01 28.61
CA THR A 411 -4.31 -0.08 28.62
C THR A 411 -3.43 -0.10 27.37
N VAL A 412 -3.83 0.60 26.30
CA VAL A 412 -3.11 0.62 25.02
C VAL A 412 -1.87 1.50 25.13
N LYS A 413 -0.73 0.91 24.78
CA LYS A 413 0.58 1.57 24.71
C LYS A 413 1.10 1.73 23.29
N GLU A 414 0.62 0.91 22.37
CA GLU A 414 1.13 0.88 21.01
C GLU A 414 0.00 0.70 19.99
N ILE A 415 0.07 1.49 18.92
CA ILE A 415 -0.73 1.32 17.71
C ILE A 415 0.22 1.11 16.53
N THR A 416 0.11 -0.05 15.88
CA THR A 416 1.00 -0.41 14.76
C THR A 416 0.64 0.30 13.45
N GLY A 417 -0.62 0.66 13.26
CA GLY A 417 -1.13 1.42 12.13
C GLY A 417 -1.26 2.91 12.43
N PHE A 418 -2.44 3.49 12.15
CA PHE A 418 -2.76 4.89 12.44
C PHE A 418 -3.89 5.06 13.49
N LEU A 419 -3.97 6.26 14.06
CA LEU A 419 -5.07 6.71 14.92
C LEU A 419 -5.83 7.88 14.25
N LEU A 420 -7.11 7.66 13.96
CA LEU A 420 -8.02 8.67 13.39
C LEU A 420 -9.17 8.96 14.36
N ILE A 421 -9.32 10.23 14.72
CA ILE A 421 -10.42 10.71 15.58
C ILE A 421 -11.08 11.90 14.89
N GLN A 422 -12.32 11.69 14.42
CA GLN A 422 -13.14 12.73 13.79
C GLN A 422 -14.28 13.23 14.67
N VAL A 423 -14.67 12.42 15.66
CA VAL A 423 -15.69 12.75 16.65
C VAL A 423 -15.21 12.26 18.00
N TRP A 424 -15.53 13.00 19.05
CA TRP A 424 -15.23 12.67 20.43
C TRP A 424 -16.35 13.22 21.33
N PRO A 425 -16.64 12.61 22.50
CA PRO A 425 -17.73 13.07 23.35
C PRO A 425 -17.54 14.53 23.81
N GLU A 426 -18.59 15.35 23.71
CA GLU A 426 -18.51 16.80 23.98
C GLU A 426 -18.14 17.13 25.43
N ASN A 427 -18.49 16.27 26.38
CA ASN A 427 -18.19 16.44 27.80
C ASN A 427 -16.76 16.03 28.18
N VAL A 428 -15.97 15.52 27.23
CA VAL A 428 -14.59 15.09 27.46
C VAL A 428 -13.64 16.13 26.89
N THR A 429 -12.76 16.66 27.74
CA THR A 429 -11.92 17.82 27.39
C THR A 429 -10.56 17.45 26.79
N ASP A 430 -10.24 16.16 26.70
CA ASP A 430 -8.99 15.65 26.13
C ASP A 430 -9.13 14.21 25.59
N LEU A 431 -8.03 13.62 25.11
CA LEU A 431 -7.96 12.22 24.69
C LEU A 431 -7.33 11.34 25.78
N SER A 432 -7.65 11.57 27.05
CA SER A 432 -7.10 10.82 28.20
C SER A 432 -7.36 9.30 28.14
N SER A 433 -8.29 8.82 27.32
CA SER A 433 -8.41 7.40 26.97
C SER A 433 -7.13 6.81 26.35
N PHE A 434 -6.28 7.64 25.76
CA PHE A 434 -4.97 7.28 25.19
C PHE A 434 -3.80 7.88 25.97
N GLU A 435 -3.99 8.21 27.25
CA GLU A 435 -2.94 8.84 28.07
C GLU A 435 -1.67 7.99 28.22
N ASN A 436 -1.79 6.67 28.06
CA ASN A 436 -0.69 5.70 28.13
C ASN A 436 -0.19 5.25 26.75
N LEU A 437 -0.69 5.83 25.66
CA LEU A 437 -0.20 5.55 24.31
C LEU A 437 1.21 6.10 24.16
N GLU A 438 2.17 5.22 23.92
CA GLU A 438 3.59 5.54 23.82
C GLU A 438 4.05 5.66 22.35
N VAL A 439 3.57 4.77 21.48
CA VAL A 439 4.08 4.63 20.10
C VAL A 439 2.95 4.48 19.08
N ILE A 440 3.06 5.23 17.96
CA ILE A 440 2.27 5.02 16.74
C ILE A 440 3.24 4.67 15.60
N ARG A 441 3.17 3.45 15.05
CA ARG A 441 4.19 2.99 14.08
C ARG A 441 3.95 3.40 12.63
N GLY A 442 2.72 3.71 12.23
CA GLY A 442 2.41 4.15 10.87
C GLY A 442 2.72 3.12 9.76
N ARG A 443 2.64 1.81 10.07
CA ARG A 443 2.76 0.72 9.08
C ARG A 443 1.67 0.82 8.01
N THR A 444 0.50 1.28 8.43
CA THR A 444 -0.63 1.76 7.64
C THR A 444 -0.90 3.23 7.99
N ARG A 445 -1.48 3.99 7.05
CA ARG A 445 -1.67 5.44 7.18
C ARG A 445 -3.02 5.85 6.63
N GLN A 446 -3.69 6.77 7.32
CA GLN A 446 -4.93 7.33 6.82
C GLN A 446 -4.66 8.12 5.54
N LEU A 447 -5.40 7.78 4.49
CA LEU A 447 -5.19 8.28 3.12
C LEU A 447 -3.75 8.11 2.61
N GLY A 448 -3.02 7.11 3.11
CA GLY A 448 -1.62 6.84 2.75
C GLY A 448 -0.62 7.86 3.31
N GLN A 449 -1.07 8.85 4.08
CA GLN A 449 -0.24 9.96 4.53
C GLN A 449 -0.13 10.04 6.05
N TYR A 450 -1.24 10.01 6.78
CA TYR A 450 -1.26 10.40 8.20
C TYR A 450 -1.25 9.20 9.14
N ALA A 451 -0.35 9.19 10.12
CA ALA A 451 -0.34 8.22 11.22
C ALA A 451 -1.20 8.68 12.42
N LEU A 452 -1.37 9.99 12.59
CA LEU A 452 -2.26 10.57 13.60
C LEU A 452 -3.11 11.67 12.96
N THR A 453 -4.42 11.55 13.09
CA THR A 453 -5.38 12.59 12.64
C THR A 453 -6.39 12.88 13.73
N VAL A 454 -6.40 14.13 14.21
CA VAL A 454 -7.34 14.65 15.21
C VAL A 454 -8.06 15.85 14.60
N ILE A 455 -9.32 15.68 14.22
CA ILE A 455 -10.05 16.69 13.45
C ILE A 455 -11.44 16.97 14.03
N ASN A 456 -11.78 18.26 14.09
CA ASN A 456 -13.14 18.73 14.39
C ASN A 456 -13.66 18.29 15.78
N LEU A 457 -12.79 18.30 16.80
CA LEU A 457 -13.14 17.93 18.17
C LEU A 457 -13.34 19.15 19.07
N ASN A 458 -14.13 18.98 20.13
CA ASN A 458 -14.40 19.99 21.16
C ASN A 458 -13.44 19.90 22.37
N ILE A 459 -12.26 19.33 22.19
CA ILE A 459 -11.27 19.13 23.25
C ILE A 459 -10.47 20.41 23.52
N LYS A 460 -9.99 20.58 24.76
CA LYS A 460 -9.13 21.69 25.21
C LYS A 460 -7.65 21.36 25.15
N SER A 461 -7.29 20.08 25.26
CA SER A 461 -5.91 19.60 25.16
C SER A 461 -5.89 18.21 24.51
N LEU A 462 -4.73 17.76 24.00
CA LEU A 462 -4.62 16.42 23.40
C LEU A 462 -4.65 15.30 24.45
N GLY A 463 -4.05 15.47 25.62
CA GLY A 463 -4.00 14.42 26.65
C GLY A 463 -3.08 13.22 26.37
N LEU A 464 -2.33 13.23 25.26
CA LEU A 464 -1.40 12.15 24.85
C LEU A 464 -0.05 12.22 25.58
N ARG A 465 -0.08 12.18 26.92
CA ARG A 465 1.10 12.48 27.77
C ARG A 465 2.26 11.48 27.66
N SER A 466 1.99 10.23 27.32
CA SER A 466 3.03 9.19 27.21
C SER A 466 3.62 9.05 25.81
N LEU A 467 3.07 9.78 24.83
CA LEU A 467 3.46 9.65 23.44
C LEU A 467 4.91 10.11 23.26
N LYS A 468 5.76 9.19 22.81
CA LYS A 468 7.20 9.40 22.64
C LYS A 468 7.70 9.14 21.22
N GLU A 469 6.95 8.42 20.40
CA GLU A 469 7.38 8.07 19.03
C GLU A 469 6.21 7.98 18.05
N ILE A 470 6.41 8.55 16.86
CA ILE A 470 5.62 8.30 15.65
C ILE A 470 6.60 7.82 14.56
N SER A 471 6.66 6.51 14.34
CA SER A 471 7.76 5.88 13.56
C SER A 471 7.72 6.23 12.06
N ASP A 472 6.54 6.45 11.49
CA ASP A 472 6.34 6.88 10.10
C ASP A 472 4.95 7.52 9.95
N GLY A 473 4.73 8.29 8.89
CA GLY A 473 3.48 8.99 8.60
C GLY A 473 3.35 10.37 9.25
N ASP A 474 2.65 11.26 8.55
CA ASP A 474 2.43 12.64 8.94
C ASP A 474 1.41 12.76 10.08
N VAL A 475 1.35 13.95 10.70
CA VAL A 475 0.37 14.29 11.72
C VAL A 475 -0.55 15.41 11.23
N ALA A 476 -1.85 15.26 11.46
CA ALA A 476 -2.86 16.29 11.17
C ALA A 476 -3.70 16.61 12.41
N ILE A 477 -3.67 17.87 12.84
CA ILE A 477 -4.48 18.39 13.95
C ILE A 477 -5.24 19.62 13.43
N LEU A 478 -6.50 19.41 13.06
CA LEU A 478 -7.24 20.37 12.24
C LEU A 478 -8.59 20.71 12.84
N LYS A 479 -9.01 21.98 12.76
CA LYS A 479 -10.40 22.39 13.08
C LYS A 479 -10.87 22.10 14.51
N ASN A 480 -9.97 21.97 15.48
CA ASN A 480 -10.33 21.76 16.89
C ASN A 480 -10.41 23.13 17.59
N SER A 481 -11.57 23.77 17.54
CA SER A 481 -11.74 25.20 17.86
C SER A 481 -11.38 25.60 19.29
N HIS A 482 -11.41 24.66 20.24
CA HIS A 482 -11.06 24.90 21.64
C HIS A 482 -9.71 24.29 22.04
N LEU A 483 -9.04 23.61 21.11
CA LEU A 483 -7.78 22.92 21.40
C LEU A 483 -6.67 23.93 21.59
N CYS A 484 -6.09 23.90 22.78
CA CYS A 484 -4.89 24.62 23.15
C CYS A 484 -3.69 23.67 23.20
N TYR A 485 -2.48 24.21 23.13
CA TYR A 485 -1.21 23.49 23.30
C TYR A 485 -0.86 22.44 22.23
N GLY A 486 -1.64 22.30 21.15
CA GLY A 486 -1.29 21.38 20.06
C GLY A 486 -0.02 21.77 19.30
N ASN A 487 0.30 23.07 19.29
CA ASN A 487 1.44 23.71 18.64
C ASN A 487 2.69 23.82 19.52
N THR A 488 2.56 23.68 20.86
CA THR A 488 3.70 23.83 21.80
C THR A 488 4.56 22.58 21.88
N LEU A 489 4.05 21.44 21.39
CA LEU A 489 4.77 20.18 21.29
C LEU A 489 5.82 20.25 20.18
N ASP A 490 7.04 19.83 20.51
CA ASP A 490 8.12 19.66 19.53
C ASP A 490 7.95 18.32 18.79
N TRP A 491 7.01 18.28 17.85
CA TRP A 491 6.66 17.09 17.08
C TRP A 491 7.84 16.44 16.36
N LYS A 492 8.85 17.23 15.99
CA LYS A 492 10.05 16.71 15.33
C LYS A 492 10.82 15.72 16.21
N LYS A 493 10.74 15.85 17.54
CA LYS A 493 11.34 14.89 18.48
C LYS A 493 10.63 13.54 18.51
N LEU A 494 9.36 13.49 18.10
CA LEU A 494 8.58 12.25 18.04
C LEU A 494 8.80 11.52 16.71
N PHE A 495 9.25 12.23 15.66
CA PHE A 495 9.43 11.66 14.32
C PHE A 495 10.74 10.90 14.19
N VAL A 496 10.67 9.71 13.60
CA VAL A 496 11.83 8.88 13.30
C VAL A 496 12.36 9.14 11.89
N THR A 497 11.46 9.43 10.94
CA THR A 497 11.86 9.67 9.54
C THR A 497 11.93 11.17 9.22
N PRO A 498 12.94 11.62 8.46
CA PRO A 498 13.16 13.05 8.21
C PRO A 498 12.11 13.68 7.29
N LYS A 499 11.30 12.88 6.59
CA LYS A 499 10.27 13.34 5.66
C LYS A 499 8.92 13.65 6.33
N GLN A 500 8.73 13.21 7.57
CA GLN A 500 7.47 13.42 8.30
C GLN A 500 7.17 14.90 8.50
N LYS A 501 5.91 15.24 8.29
CA LYS A 501 5.40 16.61 8.43
C LYS A 501 4.23 16.63 9.40
N ILE A 502 4.01 17.81 9.96
CA ILE A 502 2.81 18.09 10.72
C ILE A 502 2.01 19.22 10.07
N LYS A 503 0.69 19.03 10.05
CA LYS A 503 -0.28 20.04 9.63
C LYS A 503 -1.17 20.41 10.82
N ILE A 504 -0.94 21.59 11.37
CA ILE A 504 -1.77 22.19 12.42
C ILE A 504 -2.48 23.41 11.83
N SER A 505 -3.81 23.43 11.82
CA SER A 505 -4.54 24.62 11.37
C SER A 505 -5.97 24.68 11.90
N LYS A 506 -6.51 25.91 11.99
CA LYS A 506 -7.89 26.18 12.41
C LYS A 506 -8.24 25.60 13.81
N ASN A 507 -7.28 25.57 14.73
CA ASN A 507 -7.51 25.17 16.12
C ASN A 507 -7.74 26.41 17.02
N GLY A 508 -7.84 26.20 18.33
CA GLY A 508 -8.00 27.28 19.31
C GLY A 508 -6.93 28.36 19.19
N ASN A 509 -7.35 29.61 19.42
CA ASN A 509 -6.48 30.77 19.30
C ASN A 509 -5.45 30.78 20.44
N GLU A 510 -4.17 30.77 20.10
CA GLU A 510 -3.06 30.75 21.07
C GLU A 510 -3.14 31.91 22.07
N SER A 511 -3.59 33.08 21.62
CA SER A 511 -3.76 34.26 22.48
C SER A 511 -4.87 34.12 23.54
N GLU A 512 -5.82 33.21 23.32
CA GLU A 512 -6.90 32.89 24.27
C GLU A 512 -6.50 31.73 25.19
N CYS A 513 -5.63 30.83 24.73
CA CYS A 513 -5.14 29.68 25.47
C CYS A 513 -4.30 30.04 26.72
N GLY A 514 -3.70 31.23 26.75
CA GLY A 514 -2.90 31.73 27.88
C GLY A 514 -3.66 32.55 28.93
N LYS A 515 -4.97 32.81 28.74
CA LYS A 515 -5.77 33.49 29.75
C LYS A 515 -6.22 32.48 30.81
N CYS A 516 -5.33 32.17 31.76
CA CYS A 516 -5.78 31.74 33.08
C CYS A 516 -6.77 32.81 33.57
N MET A 517 -8.05 32.46 33.63
CA MET A 517 -9.03 33.19 34.41
C MET A 517 -8.59 33.09 35.87
N TRP A 518 -7.74 34.01 36.30
CA TRP A 518 -7.65 34.41 37.70
C TRP A 518 -9.00 35.07 38.04
N PHE A 519 -10.00 34.25 38.33
CA PHE A 519 -11.15 34.72 39.08
C PHE A 519 -10.83 34.58 40.56
N MET A 520 -10.69 35.75 41.20
CA MET A 520 -10.66 35.99 42.64
C MET A 520 -11.83 35.30 43.36
#